data_AF-A0A9N7U595-F1
#
_entry.id   AF-A0A9N7U595-F1
#
_cell.length_a   1.000
_cell.length_b   1.000
_cell.length_c   1.000
_cell.angle_alpha   90.00
_cell.angle_beta   90.00
_cell.angle_gamma   90.00
#
_symmetry.space_group_name_H-M   'P 1'
#
loop_
_entity.id
_entity.type
_entity.pdbx_description
1 polymer ?
#
loop_
_entity_poly.entity_id
_entity_poly.type
_entity_poly.pdbx_seq_one_letter_code
_entity_poly.pdbx_strand_id
1 'polypeptide(L)'
;MSRSPERMSSYRRHFEGTLAASSVQQLRVSSPSPNRRDSRHRSVSFTRSGRAVGRRGLSSKTRMTSSASLGALCFGISMGLGPKLDLDAAAAENQAFMATRTNERQEMVRTLESQNNLLEVEIETLKGRHLRPSGLRQLYESQLKEFNREAAQIRNQRDMSVAAKDAMLGQLDRLKAKYNEAVEARKNTEHDIDSLRPDVDKATSARITLEKHLENLETELAFLQRIHKEEIEELMQQIYSATSRVDISFGLPDLSSALRQIQSQYDSIAAKNLQEMDTWYKTKFQDLTSATTKHVQSVRSVREEIAGYKKDLLNKERELEAMKTRNEYLDAQIRDAAAKYKKEEEDLEGRIESVKLDLTVTKEKIAMLLREYQELLNVKMALEIEITTYRKLIEGEDSRLSTMVRNLSLTGGLCLTSSVSMQAASALAPKVTISKLDEVPSEKSSSGAEKPIDAGIPRVEVVSSDTQTDGDLGDQATEMSERKTLLIRTVKTDGETYESDRQERTFIISGAADETDEE
;
A
#
# COMPACT_ATOMS: atom_id res chain seq x y z
N MET A 1 -8.38 42.92 -73.06
CA MET A 1 -7.33 43.69 -72.34
C MET A 1 -7.72 43.68 -70.87
N SER A 2 -7.00 43.17 -69.87
CA SER A 2 -5.66 42.59 -69.76
C SER A 2 -5.61 41.81 -68.43
N ARG A 3 -5.13 40.55 -68.46
CA ARG A 3 -4.41 39.80 -67.42
C ARG A 3 -5.05 39.52 -66.03
N SER A 4 -5.30 38.22 -65.80
CA SER A 4 -5.18 37.46 -64.52
C SER A 4 -3.89 37.79 -63.72
N PRO A 5 -3.78 37.55 -62.38
CA PRO A 5 -3.99 36.21 -61.80
C PRO A 5 -4.50 36.04 -60.35
N GLU A 6 -4.97 34.82 -60.13
CA GLU A 6 -4.78 33.92 -58.98
C GLU A 6 -5.52 34.09 -57.64
N ARG A 7 -6.13 32.95 -57.31
CA ARG A 7 -6.75 32.53 -56.06
C ARG A 7 -5.66 31.91 -55.20
N MET A 8 -5.45 32.40 -53.97
CA MET A 8 -4.72 31.64 -52.95
C MET A 8 -5.38 31.73 -51.57
N SER A 9 -5.60 30.53 -51.03
CA SER A 9 -5.96 30.20 -49.66
C SER A 9 -4.99 30.83 -48.65
N SER A 10 -5.52 31.42 -47.57
CA SER A 10 -4.72 32.00 -46.48
C SER A 10 -4.95 31.27 -45.15
N TYR A 11 -4.70 29.96 -45.11
CA TYR A 11 -4.37 29.24 -43.86
C TYR A 11 -2.85 29.13 -43.76
N ARG A 12 -2.16 30.27 -43.63
CA ARG A 12 -0.76 30.36 -43.20
C ARG A 12 -0.42 31.82 -42.93
N ARG A 13 -0.41 32.22 -41.66
CA ARG A 13 0.41 33.31 -41.07
C ARG A 13 -0.13 33.65 -39.69
N HIS A 14 0.52 33.16 -38.65
CA HIS A 14 0.71 33.89 -37.39
C HIS A 14 1.94 33.32 -36.69
N PHE A 15 3.13 33.78 -37.11
CA PHE A 15 4.31 33.85 -36.25
C PHE A 15 5.11 35.09 -36.64
N GLU A 16 5.59 35.76 -35.59
CA GLU A 16 6.51 36.90 -35.51
C GLU A 16 5.98 38.33 -35.72
N GLY A 17 6.13 39.12 -34.65
CA GLY A 17 6.62 40.49 -34.76
C GLY A 17 5.79 41.57 -34.06
N THR A 18 5.90 41.71 -32.73
CA THR A 18 5.94 43.04 -32.10
C THR A 18 6.68 42.96 -30.76
N LEU A 19 7.92 43.46 -30.77
CA LEU A 19 8.62 43.99 -29.61
C LEU A 19 8.03 45.37 -29.29
N ALA A 20 7.61 45.61 -28.04
CA ALA A 20 7.94 46.79 -27.22
C ALA A 20 6.90 47.04 -26.10
N ALA A 21 7.42 47.52 -24.96
CA ALA A 21 6.74 48.15 -23.81
C ALA A 21 6.24 47.24 -22.66
N SER A 22 7.19 46.84 -21.81
CA SER A 22 7.25 47.09 -20.35
C SER A 22 5.95 47.16 -19.53
N SER A 23 5.76 46.20 -18.62
CA SER A 23 5.66 46.51 -17.18
C SER A 23 5.92 45.26 -16.32
N VAL A 24 6.73 45.48 -15.29
CA VAL A 24 7.35 44.52 -14.36
C VAL A 24 6.34 43.95 -13.36
N GLN A 25 6.32 42.63 -13.18
CA GLN A 25 6.04 41.98 -11.89
C GLN A 25 6.73 40.61 -11.84
N GLN A 26 7.68 40.49 -10.92
CA GLN A 26 8.61 39.36 -10.81
C GLN A 26 7.98 38.16 -10.09
N LEU A 27 7.99 36.99 -10.73
CA LEU A 27 7.86 35.69 -10.08
C LEU A 27 9.12 34.88 -10.39
N ARG A 28 9.98 34.76 -9.38
CA ARG A 28 11.19 33.93 -9.41
C ARG A 28 10.80 32.47 -9.48
N VAL A 29 11.20 31.79 -10.55
CA VAL A 29 11.21 30.33 -10.65
C VAL A 29 12.64 29.88 -10.38
N SER A 30 12.86 29.14 -9.30
CA SER A 30 14.15 28.53 -8.99
C SER A 30 14.34 27.25 -9.80
N SER A 31 15.45 27.20 -10.54
CA SER A 31 15.93 26.07 -11.33
C SER A 31 16.49 24.94 -10.45
N PRO A 32 16.46 23.68 -10.94
CA PRO A 32 17.07 22.54 -10.26
C PRO A 32 18.59 22.56 -10.44
N SER A 33 19.34 22.29 -9.37
CA SER A 33 20.80 22.12 -9.40
C SER A 33 21.21 20.69 -9.02
N PRO A 34 22.39 20.21 -9.47
CA PRO A 34 22.62 18.82 -9.85
C PRO A 34 23.28 17.93 -8.78
N ASN A 35 23.21 16.62 -9.00
CA ASN A 35 23.86 15.55 -8.22
C ASN A 35 25.39 15.70 -8.15
N ARG A 36 25.95 15.53 -6.95
CA ARG A 36 27.37 15.21 -6.75
C ARG A 36 27.54 14.14 -5.67
N ARG A 37 27.98 12.95 -6.08
CA ARG A 37 28.62 11.94 -5.23
C ARG A 37 29.96 12.48 -4.73
N ASP A 38 30.28 12.30 -3.45
CA ASP A 38 31.34 11.37 -3.06
C ASP A 38 31.43 11.09 -1.55
N SER A 39 31.88 9.87 -1.29
CA SER A 39 32.15 9.21 -0.01
C SER A 39 33.26 9.87 0.81
N ARG A 40 33.11 9.88 2.15
CA ARG A 40 34.16 9.44 3.11
C ARG A 40 33.68 9.38 4.57
N HIS A 41 34.15 8.34 5.25
CA HIS A 41 34.05 8.00 6.67
C HIS A 41 34.64 9.04 7.65
N ARG A 42 34.04 9.22 8.83
CA ARG A 42 34.67 9.24 10.19
C ARG A 42 33.62 9.54 11.27
N SER A 43 33.27 8.60 12.17
CA SER A 43 33.83 8.35 13.51
C SER A 43 33.50 9.38 14.60
N VAL A 44 32.81 8.90 15.65
CA VAL A 44 32.92 9.20 17.10
C VAL A 44 33.56 10.52 17.54
N SER A 45 32.83 11.30 18.36
CA SER A 45 33.24 11.76 19.70
C SER A 45 32.09 12.54 20.36
N PHE A 46 31.67 12.18 21.58
CA PHE A 46 32.14 12.74 22.85
C PHE A 46 32.06 14.28 22.94
N THR A 47 31.16 14.78 23.78
CA THR A 47 31.37 16.02 24.52
C THR A 47 31.38 15.72 26.01
N ARG A 48 32.46 16.20 26.64
CA ARG A 48 32.87 16.05 28.03
C ARG A 48 33.10 17.46 28.57
N SER A 49 32.89 17.61 29.88
CA SER A 49 33.45 18.65 30.78
C SER A 49 32.74 20.01 30.79
N GLY A 50 32.46 20.65 31.93
CA GLY A 50 32.84 20.42 33.35
C GLY A 50 31.92 21.26 34.27
N ARG A 51 32.11 21.40 35.59
CA ARG A 51 33.19 21.07 36.53
C ARG A 51 32.68 21.30 37.97
N ALA A 52 33.10 20.44 38.91
CA ALA A 52 33.46 20.68 40.34
C ALA A 52 32.37 21.21 41.33
N VAL A 53 32.25 20.85 42.63
CA VAL A 53 33.10 20.38 43.77
C VAL A 53 32.11 19.75 44.79
N GLY A 54 32.37 18.78 45.68
CA GLY A 54 33.54 17.99 46.11
C GLY A 54 33.06 16.83 47.01
N ARG A 55 33.78 15.67 47.01
CA ARG A 55 34.53 15.05 48.14
C ARG A 55 33.69 14.89 49.44
N ARG A 56 33.53 13.72 50.08
CA ARG A 56 34.39 12.55 50.42
C ARG A 56 33.42 11.38 50.74
N GLY A 57 33.69 10.08 50.66
CA GLY A 57 34.90 9.28 50.53
C GLY A 57 34.91 8.14 51.58
N LEU A 58 34.74 6.88 51.12
CA LEU A 58 35.25 5.61 51.70
C LEU A 58 34.74 5.17 53.10
N SER A 59 34.69 3.91 53.54
CA SER A 59 35.08 2.58 53.04
C SER A 59 34.40 1.53 53.94
N SER A 60 34.18 0.35 53.37
CA SER A 60 34.02 -0.93 54.06
C SER A 60 35.13 -1.19 55.11
N LYS A 61 34.75 -1.84 56.22
CA LYS A 61 35.61 -2.75 56.99
C LYS A 61 34.77 -3.88 57.59
N THR A 62 35.06 -5.09 57.14
CA THR A 62 34.95 -6.33 57.91
C THR A 62 36.13 -6.43 58.90
N ARG A 63 35.91 -7.00 60.09
CA ARG A 63 36.87 -7.93 60.71
C ARG A 63 36.27 -8.73 61.87
N MET A 64 36.72 -9.97 61.92
CA MET A 64 36.43 -11.04 62.88
C MET A 64 37.41 -11.03 64.08
N THR A 65 36.97 -11.75 65.13
CA THR A 65 37.72 -12.51 66.16
C THR A 65 38.67 -11.79 67.12
N SER A 66 38.39 -11.94 68.43
CA SER A 66 39.26 -12.69 69.36
C SER A 66 38.60 -12.92 70.73
N SER A 67 39.05 -14.00 71.35
CA SER A 67 38.67 -14.70 72.58
C SER A 67 38.99 -13.99 73.91
N ALA A 68 38.20 -14.29 74.95
CA ALA A 68 38.59 -14.59 76.35
C ALA A 68 37.29 -14.93 77.12
N SER A 69 37.00 -16.18 77.51
CA SER A 69 37.53 -16.92 78.67
C SER A 69 37.36 -16.23 80.03
N LEU A 70 36.30 -16.60 80.74
CA LEU A 70 36.15 -16.74 82.21
C LEU A 70 34.82 -17.50 82.37
N GLY A 71 34.81 -18.83 82.59
CA GLY A 71 35.04 -19.45 83.89
C GLY A 71 33.82 -19.19 84.78
N ALA A 72 32.85 -20.11 84.85
CA ALA A 72 32.69 -21.07 85.95
C ALA A 72 32.81 -20.37 87.33
N LEU A 73 31.86 -20.47 88.25
CA LEU A 73 31.63 -21.67 89.05
C LEU A 73 30.36 -21.49 89.91
N CYS A 74 29.59 -22.57 90.07
CA CYS A 74 28.77 -22.80 91.25
C CYS A 74 29.63 -22.66 92.51
N PHE A 75 29.10 -21.99 93.54
CA PHE A 75 29.46 -22.27 94.93
C PHE A 75 28.18 -22.32 95.75
N GLY A 76 27.70 -23.54 96.02
CA GLY A 76 26.91 -23.79 97.21
C GLY A 76 27.87 -23.94 98.38
N ILE A 77 27.68 -23.17 99.44
CA ILE A 77 28.16 -23.50 100.78
C ILE A 77 27.02 -23.26 101.77
N SER A 78 26.66 -24.36 102.42
CA SER A 78 25.98 -24.42 103.70
C SER A 78 26.93 -23.95 104.82
N MET A 79 26.42 -23.11 105.74
CA MET A 79 26.61 -23.16 107.21
C MET A 79 26.65 -21.77 107.85
N GLY A 80 25.73 -21.53 108.79
CA GLY A 80 26.05 -20.88 110.08
C GLY A 80 25.78 -19.39 110.29
N LEU A 81 24.77 -19.11 111.13
CA LEU A 81 24.62 -17.97 112.08
C LEU A 81 24.25 -16.56 111.56
N GLY A 82 22.93 -16.30 111.43
CA GLY A 82 22.14 -15.09 111.78
C GLY A 82 22.51 -13.68 111.28
N PRO A 83 21.62 -12.67 111.38
CA PRO A 83 20.16 -12.65 111.49
C PRO A 83 19.47 -12.32 110.15
N LYS A 84 18.14 -12.44 110.09
CA LYS A 84 17.30 -12.21 108.90
C LYS A 84 17.59 -10.85 108.22
N LEU A 85 18.16 -10.88 107.02
CA LEU A 85 17.99 -9.81 106.04
C LEU A 85 16.67 -10.07 105.33
N ASP A 86 15.74 -9.14 105.44
CA ASP A 86 14.39 -9.21 104.89
C ASP A 86 14.46 -9.10 103.36
N LEU A 87 14.72 -10.23 102.69
CA LEU A 87 14.73 -10.34 101.23
C LEU A 87 13.36 -10.03 100.63
N ASP A 88 12.27 -10.19 101.39
CA ASP A 88 10.91 -9.84 100.95
C ASP A 88 10.68 -8.33 100.88
N ALA A 89 11.30 -7.53 101.76
CA ALA A 89 11.21 -6.07 101.71
C ALA A 89 12.01 -5.48 100.53
N ALA A 90 13.23 -5.99 100.31
CA ALA A 90 14.06 -5.60 99.16
C ALA A 90 13.47 -6.10 97.82
N ALA A 91 12.83 -7.27 97.80
CA ALA A 91 12.09 -7.76 96.63
C ALA A 91 10.81 -6.95 96.38
N ALA A 92 10.08 -6.53 97.41
CA ALA A 92 8.91 -5.67 97.29
C ALA A 92 9.27 -4.26 96.80
N GLU A 93 10.38 -3.68 97.27
CA GLU A 93 10.85 -2.37 96.80
C GLU A 93 11.34 -2.43 95.35
N ASN A 94 12.02 -3.52 94.95
CA ASN A 94 12.43 -3.73 93.56
C ASN A 94 11.21 -4.00 92.64
N GLN A 95 10.19 -4.71 93.12
CA GLN A 95 8.93 -4.88 92.39
C GLN A 95 8.15 -3.57 92.26
N ALA A 96 8.12 -2.73 93.30
CA ALA A 96 7.50 -1.41 93.25
C ALA A 96 8.26 -0.47 92.29
N PHE A 97 9.60 -0.50 92.28
CA PHE A 97 10.43 0.26 91.35
C PHE A 97 10.26 -0.20 89.89
N MET A 98 10.12 -1.51 89.67
CA MET A 98 9.80 -2.06 88.35
C MET A 98 8.39 -1.65 87.94
N ALA A 99 7.42 -1.69 88.84
CA ALA A 99 6.04 -1.29 88.58
C ALA A 99 5.93 0.19 88.21
N THR A 100 6.57 1.10 88.94
CA THR A 100 6.59 2.54 88.60
C THR A 100 7.24 2.79 87.25
N ARG A 101 8.39 2.17 86.97
CA ARG A 101 9.08 2.31 85.68
C ARG A 101 8.32 1.67 84.52
N THR A 102 7.58 0.59 84.75
CA THR A 102 6.68 0.02 83.73
C THR A 102 5.46 0.91 83.51
N ASN A 103 4.95 1.55 84.56
CA ASN A 103 3.82 2.48 84.45
C ASN A 103 4.24 3.76 83.70
N GLU A 104 5.40 4.35 84.01
CA GLU A 104 5.97 5.48 83.27
C GLU A 104 6.22 5.14 81.79
N ARG A 105 6.70 3.92 81.49
CA ARG A 105 6.83 3.45 80.11
C ARG A 105 5.48 3.24 79.43
N GLN A 106 4.48 2.72 80.13
CA GLN A 106 3.12 2.58 79.59
C GLN A 106 2.47 3.93 79.34
N GLU A 107 2.68 4.92 80.21
CA GLU A 107 2.24 6.31 80.01
C GLU A 107 2.97 6.96 78.82
N MET A 108 4.26 6.72 78.67
CA MET A 108 5.03 7.16 77.48
C MET A 108 4.52 6.49 76.19
N VAL A 109 4.18 5.20 76.23
CA VAL A 109 3.59 4.51 75.08
C VAL A 109 2.20 5.07 74.77
N ARG A 110 1.34 5.29 75.76
CA ARG A 110 0.01 5.87 75.57
C ARG A 110 0.07 7.30 75.00
N THR A 111 1.02 8.11 75.46
CA THR A 111 1.22 9.46 74.93
C THR A 111 1.74 9.44 73.49
N LEU A 112 2.66 8.53 73.16
CA LEU A 112 3.13 8.33 71.79
C LEU A 112 2.06 7.75 70.86
N GLU A 113 1.23 6.81 71.32
CA GLU A 113 0.08 6.29 70.58
C GLU A 113 -0.96 7.38 70.33
N SER A 114 -1.24 8.23 71.32
CA SER A 114 -2.12 9.38 71.16
C SER A 114 -1.55 10.38 70.14
N GLN A 115 -0.24 10.66 70.18
CA GLN A 115 0.43 11.53 69.21
C GLN A 115 0.45 10.93 67.80
N ASN A 116 0.72 9.62 67.67
CA ASN A 116 0.68 8.94 66.38
C ASN A 116 -0.72 8.92 65.78
N ASN A 117 -1.75 8.66 66.58
CA ASN A 117 -3.14 8.72 66.12
C ASN A 117 -3.51 10.13 65.64
N LEU A 118 -3.04 11.17 66.35
CA LEU A 118 -3.24 12.57 65.92
C LEU A 118 -2.55 12.83 64.57
N LEU A 119 -1.29 12.39 64.42
CA LEU A 119 -0.53 12.53 63.17
C LEU A 119 -1.15 11.73 62.02
N GLU A 120 -1.71 10.55 62.27
CA GLU A 120 -2.41 9.75 61.26
C GLU A 120 -3.67 10.46 60.76
N VAL A 121 -4.48 11.03 61.66
CA VAL A 121 -5.65 11.84 61.29
C VAL A 121 -5.22 13.10 60.54
N GLU A 122 -4.14 13.76 60.95
CA GLU A 122 -3.59 14.91 60.24
C GLU A 122 -3.10 14.53 58.82
N ILE A 123 -2.46 13.37 58.68
CA ILE A 123 -2.06 12.85 57.37
C ILE A 123 -3.28 12.51 56.49
N GLU A 124 -4.32 11.88 57.05
CA GLU A 124 -5.53 11.54 56.29
C GLU A 124 -6.30 12.79 55.83
N THR A 125 -6.41 13.80 56.69
CA THR A 125 -7.04 15.08 56.34
C THR A 125 -6.22 15.85 55.30
N LEU A 126 -4.89 15.87 55.41
CA LEU A 126 -4.00 16.46 54.41
C LEU A 126 -4.09 15.71 53.07
N LYS A 127 -4.12 14.38 53.07
CA LYS A 127 -4.33 13.57 51.86
C LYS A 127 -5.69 13.87 51.23
N GLY A 128 -6.77 13.92 52.02
CA GLY A 128 -8.10 14.28 51.52
C GLY A 128 -8.15 15.66 50.86
N ARG A 129 -7.42 16.63 51.41
CA ARG A 129 -7.27 17.97 50.82
C ARG A 129 -6.46 17.99 49.52
N HIS A 130 -5.48 17.10 49.37
CA HIS A 130 -4.64 17.01 48.15
C HIS A 130 -5.22 16.09 47.07
N LEU A 131 -6.07 15.11 47.44
CA LEU A 131 -6.76 14.22 46.50
C LEU A 131 -8.00 14.88 45.87
N ARG A 132 -8.63 15.85 46.53
CA ARG A 132 -9.65 16.71 45.90
C ARG A 132 -8.91 17.64 44.93
N PRO A 133 -9.12 17.54 43.61
CA PRO A 133 -8.61 18.55 42.70
C PRO A 133 -9.12 19.89 43.21
N SER A 134 -8.22 20.82 43.51
CA SER A 134 -8.63 22.18 43.86
C SER A 134 -9.56 22.69 42.75
N GLY A 135 -10.58 23.49 43.07
CA GLY A 135 -11.52 23.98 42.05
C GLY A 135 -10.82 24.62 40.85
N LEU A 136 -9.67 25.26 41.09
CA LEU A 136 -8.79 25.79 40.06
C LEU A 136 -8.19 24.70 39.15
N ARG A 137 -7.72 23.57 39.71
CA ARG A 137 -7.23 22.42 38.93
C ARG A 137 -8.34 21.83 38.07
N GLN A 138 -9.56 21.71 38.60
CA GLN A 138 -10.70 21.20 37.84
C GLN A 138 -11.06 22.12 36.66
N LEU A 139 -11.00 23.44 36.84
CA LEU A 139 -11.21 24.42 35.77
C LEU A 139 -10.14 24.31 34.66
N TYR A 140 -8.87 24.15 35.04
CA TYR A 140 -7.80 23.93 34.06
C TYR A 140 -7.95 22.58 33.33
N GLU A 141 -8.34 21.53 34.04
CA GLU A 141 -8.61 20.22 33.43
C GLU A 141 -9.80 20.27 32.47
N SER A 142 -10.88 21.00 32.79
CA SER A 142 -11.98 21.20 31.84
C SER A 142 -11.56 22.02 30.63
N GLN A 143 -10.77 23.08 30.83
CA GLN A 143 -10.28 23.90 29.73
C GLN A 143 -9.34 23.10 28.81
N LEU A 144 -8.48 22.26 29.37
CA LEU A 144 -7.59 21.38 28.61
C LEU A 144 -8.37 20.33 27.82
N LYS A 145 -9.47 19.80 28.38
CA LYS A 145 -10.37 18.90 27.64
C LYS A 145 -11.04 19.60 26.47
N GLU A 146 -11.52 20.84 26.65
CA GLU A 146 -12.12 21.59 25.55
C GLU A 146 -11.08 21.90 24.45
N PHE A 147 -9.89 22.37 24.81
CA PHE A 147 -8.81 22.58 23.84
C PHE A 147 -8.40 21.29 23.11
N ASN A 148 -8.37 20.14 23.79
CA ASN A 148 -8.12 18.86 23.13
C ASN A 148 -9.26 18.46 22.20
N ARG A 149 -10.51 18.76 22.55
CA ARG A 149 -11.69 18.52 21.70
C ARG A 149 -11.65 19.38 20.44
N GLU A 150 -11.33 20.66 20.59
CA GLU A 150 -11.13 21.59 19.48
C GLU A 150 -9.96 21.15 18.58
N ALA A 151 -8.82 20.77 19.17
CA ALA A 151 -7.68 20.25 18.41
C ALA A 151 -8.02 18.98 17.62
N ALA A 152 -8.79 18.05 18.23
CA ALA A 152 -9.27 16.86 17.54
C ALA A 152 -10.24 17.20 16.40
N GLN A 153 -11.13 18.18 16.60
CA GLN A 153 -12.04 18.65 15.57
C GLN A 153 -11.29 19.27 14.39
N ILE A 154 -10.31 20.14 14.64
CA ILE A 154 -9.47 20.75 13.59
C ILE A 154 -8.67 19.66 12.86
N ARG A 155 -8.13 18.67 13.58
CA ARG A 155 -7.42 17.54 12.97
C ARG A 155 -8.32 16.74 12.03
N ASN A 156 -9.54 16.43 12.45
CA ASN A 156 -10.52 15.73 11.62
C ASN A 156 -10.89 16.55 10.39
N GLN A 157 -11.13 17.86 10.53
CA GLN A 157 -11.41 18.75 9.39
C GLN A 157 -10.24 18.80 8.40
N ARG A 158 -9.01 18.88 8.91
CA ARG A 158 -7.79 18.79 8.09
C ARG A 158 -7.74 17.47 7.34
N ASP A 159 -7.97 16.35 8.03
CA ASP A 159 -7.89 15.01 7.42
C ASP A 159 -8.95 14.81 6.33
N MET A 160 -10.17 15.30 6.57
CA MET A 160 -11.23 15.35 5.55
C MET A 160 -10.85 16.23 4.36
N SER A 161 -10.28 17.41 4.60
CA SER A 161 -9.83 18.30 3.53
C SER A 161 -8.68 17.70 2.71
N VAL A 162 -7.75 16.99 3.36
CA VAL A 162 -6.64 16.30 2.68
C VAL A 162 -7.18 15.16 1.84
N ALA A 163 -8.08 14.33 2.38
CA ALA A 163 -8.72 13.25 1.64
C ALA A 163 -9.52 13.77 0.42
N ALA A 164 -10.25 14.88 0.58
CA ALA A 164 -10.96 15.53 -0.53
C ALA A 164 -10.00 16.05 -1.60
N LYS A 165 -8.89 16.68 -1.20
CA LYS A 165 -7.83 17.11 -2.12
C LYS A 165 -7.23 15.92 -2.88
N ASP A 166 -6.92 14.83 -2.18
CA ASP A 166 -6.32 13.64 -2.78
C ASP A 166 -7.30 12.93 -3.73
N ALA A 167 -8.60 12.91 -3.40
CA ALA A 167 -9.64 12.42 -4.30
C ALA A 167 -9.74 13.26 -5.58
N MET A 168 -9.69 14.60 -5.46
CA MET A 168 -9.69 15.53 -6.60
C MET A 168 -8.43 15.40 -7.46
N LEU A 169 -7.25 15.23 -6.85
CA LEU A 169 -6.01 14.95 -7.56
C LEU A 169 -6.09 13.62 -8.32
N GLY A 170 -6.63 12.57 -7.69
CA GLY A 170 -6.86 11.30 -8.36
C GLY A 170 -7.84 11.40 -9.55
N GLN A 171 -8.89 12.23 -9.45
CA GLN A 171 -9.77 12.53 -10.59
C GLN A 171 -9.04 13.28 -11.70
N LEU A 172 -8.23 14.28 -11.35
CA LEU A 172 -7.43 15.05 -12.31
C LEU A 172 -6.44 14.15 -13.04
N ASP A 173 -5.77 13.23 -12.35
CA ASP A 173 -4.80 12.32 -12.98
C ASP A 173 -5.48 11.31 -13.90
N ARG A 174 -6.69 10.82 -13.56
CA ARG A 174 -7.50 10.02 -14.48
C ARG A 174 -7.90 10.81 -15.73
N LEU A 175 -8.26 12.08 -15.59
CA LEU A 175 -8.59 12.95 -16.73
C LEU A 175 -7.36 13.23 -17.61
N LYS A 176 -6.20 13.49 -17.01
CA LYS A 176 -4.93 13.63 -17.73
C LYS A 176 -4.55 12.36 -18.48
N ALA A 177 -4.73 11.19 -17.87
CA ALA A 177 -4.47 9.91 -18.52
C ALA A 177 -5.36 9.73 -19.76
N LYS A 178 -6.68 9.96 -19.63
CA LYS A 178 -7.63 9.92 -20.76
C LYS A 178 -7.30 10.94 -21.85
N TYR A 179 -6.87 12.15 -21.46
CA TYR A 179 -6.44 13.17 -22.41
C TYR A 179 -5.19 12.73 -23.19
N ASN A 180 -4.17 12.20 -22.50
CA ASN A 180 -2.97 11.70 -23.15
C ASN A 180 -3.27 10.53 -24.09
N GLU A 181 -4.13 9.59 -23.66
CA GLU A 181 -4.60 8.48 -24.51
C GLU A 181 -5.30 9.00 -25.78
N ALA A 182 -6.19 9.98 -25.66
CA ALA A 182 -6.85 10.60 -26.81
C ALA A 182 -5.86 11.34 -27.73
N VAL A 183 -4.83 11.99 -27.17
CA VAL A 183 -3.77 12.64 -27.96
C VAL A 183 -2.94 11.62 -28.73
N GLU A 184 -2.53 10.52 -28.09
CA GLU A 184 -1.78 9.46 -28.78
C GLU A 184 -2.64 8.73 -29.82
N ALA A 185 -3.92 8.47 -29.53
CA ALA A 185 -4.86 7.93 -30.52
C ALA A 185 -5.00 8.86 -31.73
N ARG A 186 -5.12 10.18 -31.51
CA ARG A 186 -5.14 11.17 -32.59
C ARG A 186 -3.84 11.14 -33.40
N LYS A 187 -2.68 11.13 -32.75
CA LYS A 187 -1.38 11.05 -33.45
C LYS A 187 -1.26 9.79 -34.30
N ASN A 188 -1.71 8.65 -33.79
CA ASN A 188 -1.73 7.40 -34.56
C ASN A 188 -2.63 7.54 -35.80
N THR A 189 -3.84 8.09 -35.65
CA THR A 189 -4.71 8.32 -36.82
C THR A 189 -4.16 9.36 -37.80
N GLU A 190 -3.47 10.40 -37.33
CA GLU A 190 -2.80 11.37 -38.19
C GLU A 190 -1.63 10.72 -38.94
N HIS A 191 -0.87 9.85 -38.26
CA HIS A 191 0.18 9.06 -38.89
C HIS A 191 -0.37 8.11 -39.95
N ASP A 192 -1.48 7.42 -39.67
CA ASP A 192 -2.15 6.54 -40.63
C ASP A 192 -2.61 7.34 -41.86
N ILE A 193 -3.22 8.52 -41.67
CA ILE A 193 -3.60 9.43 -42.77
C ILE A 193 -2.39 9.85 -43.59
N ASP A 194 -1.29 10.24 -42.94
CA ASP A 194 -0.06 10.65 -43.61
C ASP A 194 0.58 9.49 -44.38
N SER A 195 0.49 8.26 -43.87
CA SER A 195 0.98 7.06 -44.55
C SER A 195 0.14 6.65 -45.76
N LEU A 196 -1.18 6.88 -45.73
CA LEU A 196 -2.08 6.58 -46.85
C LEU A 196 -2.01 7.63 -47.97
N ARG A 197 -1.54 8.84 -47.66
CA ARG A 197 -1.39 9.93 -48.62
C ARG A 197 -0.56 9.59 -49.87
N PRO A 198 0.66 9.01 -49.77
CA PRO A 198 1.43 8.59 -50.94
C PRO A 198 0.72 7.50 -51.76
N ASP A 199 -0.05 6.62 -51.13
CA ASP A 199 -0.80 5.59 -51.87
C ASP A 199 -1.94 6.20 -52.69
N VAL A 200 -2.63 7.21 -52.15
CA VAL A 200 -3.61 8.01 -52.90
C VAL A 200 -2.94 8.76 -54.06
N ASP A 201 -1.77 9.37 -53.84
CA ASP A 201 -1.02 10.05 -54.90
C ASP A 201 -0.52 9.06 -55.98
N LYS A 202 -0.12 7.86 -55.59
CA LYS A 202 0.26 6.77 -56.51
C LYS A 202 -0.94 6.26 -57.30
N ALA A 203 -2.10 6.06 -56.66
CA ALA A 203 -3.32 5.63 -57.33
C ALA A 203 -3.83 6.69 -58.30
N THR A 204 -3.78 7.98 -57.93
CA THR A 204 -4.19 9.09 -58.80
C THR A 204 -3.24 9.26 -59.99
N SER A 205 -1.93 9.16 -59.79
CA SER A 205 -0.96 9.20 -60.91
C SER A 205 -1.10 8.01 -61.86
N ALA A 206 -1.37 6.81 -61.34
CA ALA A 206 -1.69 5.63 -62.15
C ALA A 206 -2.98 5.84 -62.96
N ARG A 207 -4.03 6.38 -62.33
CA ARG A 207 -5.29 6.72 -63.02
C ARG A 207 -5.06 7.70 -64.17
N ILE A 208 -4.33 8.79 -63.93
CA ILE A 208 -4.00 9.80 -64.95
C ILE A 208 -3.19 9.18 -66.09
N THR A 209 -2.27 8.27 -65.78
CA THR A 209 -1.46 7.58 -66.81
C THR A 209 -2.33 6.69 -67.69
N LEU A 210 -3.27 5.96 -67.10
CA LEU A 210 -4.23 5.13 -67.83
C LEU A 210 -5.22 5.98 -68.65
N GLU A 211 -5.71 7.10 -68.10
CA GLU A 211 -6.55 8.07 -68.82
C GLU A 211 -5.83 8.60 -70.08
N LYS A 212 -4.55 8.96 -69.97
CA LYS A 212 -3.74 9.37 -71.13
C LYS A 212 -3.53 8.25 -72.14
N HIS A 213 -3.34 7.02 -71.69
CA HIS A 213 -3.23 5.88 -72.59
C HIS A 213 -4.53 5.63 -73.35
N LEU A 214 -5.67 5.78 -72.68
CA LEU A 214 -6.99 5.69 -73.28
C LEU A 214 -7.18 6.80 -74.31
N GLU A 215 -6.89 8.06 -73.97
CA GLU A 215 -6.97 9.19 -74.91
C GLU A 215 -6.07 8.97 -76.13
N ASN A 216 -4.83 8.50 -75.94
CA ASN A 216 -3.93 8.18 -77.05
C ASN A 216 -4.51 7.09 -77.96
N LEU A 217 -5.03 6.00 -77.39
CA LEU A 217 -5.66 4.92 -78.16
C LEU A 217 -6.90 5.39 -78.92
N GLU A 218 -7.71 6.29 -78.33
CA GLU A 218 -8.84 6.89 -79.03
C GLU A 218 -8.39 7.74 -80.23
N THR A 219 -7.30 8.51 -80.08
CA THR A 219 -6.74 9.28 -81.21
C THR A 219 -6.16 8.39 -82.31
N GLU A 220 -5.49 7.30 -81.95
CA GLU A 220 -4.95 6.32 -82.89
C GLU A 220 -6.07 5.62 -83.66
N LEU A 221 -7.14 5.23 -82.96
CA LEU A 221 -8.33 4.62 -83.57
C LEU A 221 -9.01 5.60 -84.55
N ALA A 222 -9.18 6.87 -84.16
CA ALA A 222 -9.72 7.89 -85.04
C ALA A 222 -8.84 8.13 -86.28
N PHE A 223 -7.52 8.10 -86.11
CA PHE A 223 -6.56 8.20 -87.20
C PHE A 223 -6.64 7.01 -88.16
N LEU A 224 -6.65 5.78 -87.65
CA LEU A 224 -6.83 4.57 -88.45
C LEU A 224 -8.15 4.55 -89.20
N GLN A 225 -9.25 4.99 -88.57
CA GLN A 225 -10.54 5.14 -89.24
C GLN A 225 -10.49 6.17 -90.37
N ARG A 226 -9.74 7.26 -90.20
CA ARG A 226 -9.56 8.27 -91.24
C ARG A 226 -8.76 7.70 -92.41
N ILE A 227 -7.62 7.05 -92.14
CA ILE A 227 -6.80 6.41 -93.16
C ILE A 227 -7.61 5.38 -93.94
N HIS A 228 -8.31 4.46 -93.26
CA HIS A 228 -9.12 3.46 -93.96
C HIS A 228 -10.18 4.09 -94.86
N LYS A 229 -10.81 5.21 -94.45
CA LYS A 229 -11.76 5.93 -95.31
C LYS A 229 -11.07 6.51 -96.54
N GLU A 230 -9.92 7.17 -96.36
CA GLU A 230 -9.13 7.73 -97.46
C GLU A 230 -8.61 6.63 -98.42
N GLU A 231 -8.13 5.50 -97.90
CA GLU A 231 -7.69 4.34 -98.70
C GLU A 231 -8.84 3.71 -99.48
N ILE A 232 -10.03 3.58 -98.88
CA ILE A 232 -11.22 3.10 -99.59
C ILE A 232 -11.57 4.05 -100.73
N GLU A 233 -11.55 5.36 -100.48
CA GLU A 233 -11.81 6.37 -101.52
C GLU A 233 -10.76 6.32 -102.65
N GLU A 234 -9.47 6.18 -102.30
CA GLU A 234 -8.39 6.05 -103.27
C GLU A 234 -8.51 4.76 -104.08
N LEU A 235 -8.73 3.61 -103.44
CA LEU A 235 -8.93 2.33 -104.14
C LEU A 235 -10.16 2.37 -105.04
N MET A 236 -11.25 3.02 -104.63
CA MET A 236 -12.40 3.26 -105.50
C MET A 236 -12.01 4.10 -106.71
N GLN A 237 -11.27 5.21 -106.53
CA GLN A 237 -10.75 6.04 -107.63
C GLN A 237 -9.78 5.26 -108.53
N GLN A 238 -8.94 4.39 -107.96
CA GLN A 238 -8.04 3.51 -108.70
C GLN A 238 -8.82 2.47 -109.50
N ILE A 239 -9.88 1.87 -108.98
CA ILE A 239 -10.75 0.95 -109.74
C ILE A 239 -11.41 1.68 -110.92
N TYR A 240 -11.90 2.91 -110.70
CA TYR A 240 -12.47 3.74 -111.78
C TYR A 240 -11.43 4.13 -112.84
N SER A 241 -10.19 4.43 -112.44
CA SER A 241 -9.12 4.84 -113.35
C SER A 241 -8.38 3.66 -114.02
N ALA A 242 -8.22 2.53 -113.33
CA ALA A 242 -7.63 1.29 -113.83
C ALA A 242 -8.52 0.57 -114.85
N THR A 243 -9.82 0.90 -114.90
CA THR A 243 -10.68 0.52 -116.04
C THR A 243 -10.23 1.18 -117.36
N SER A 244 -9.24 2.09 -117.35
CA SER A 244 -8.85 2.89 -118.53
C SER A 244 -7.37 2.92 -118.94
N ARG A 245 -6.40 2.35 -118.19
CA ARG A 245 -4.98 2.40 -118.60
C ARG A 245 -4.13 1.26 -118.03
N VAL A 246 -3.66 0.35 -118.88
CA VAL A 246 -2.37 -0.34 -118.73
C VAL A 246 -1.78 -0.62 -120.12
N ASP A 247 -0.74 0.12 -120.51
CA ASP A 247 0.22 -0.26 -121.56
C ASP A 247 1.62 0.34 -121.26
N ILE A 248 2.54 -0.55 -120.85
CA ILE A 248 3.94 -0.76 -121.29
C ILE A 248 5.11 0.24 -120.98
N SER A 249 6.12 -0.37 -120.32
CA SER A 249 7.62 -0.32 -120.39
C SER A 249 8.52 0.86 -119.95
N PHE A 250 9.25 0.59 -118.87
CA PHE A 250 10.72 0.59 -118.63
C PHE A 250 11.69 1.50 -119.41
N GLY A 251 12.56 2.19 -118.66
CA GLY A 251 13.94 2.48 -119.03
C GLY A 251 14.87 2.06 -117.88
N LEU A 252 15.77 1.11 -118.13
CA LEU A 252 16.72 0.60 -117.12
C LEU A 252 17.84 1.62 -116.83
N PRO A 253 17.98 2.11 -115.59
CA PRO A 253 19.23 2.68 -115.09
C PRO A 253 20.19 1.54 -114.73
N ASP A 254 21.50 1.81 -114.64
CA ASP A 254 22.55 0.83 -114.31
C ASP A 254 22.22 0.02 -113.04
N LEU A 255 21.60 -1.13 -113.27
CA LEU A 255 21.03 -2.01 -112.27
C LEU A 255 22.14 -2.69 -111.46
N SER A 256 23.35 -2.80 -112.01
CA SER A 256 24.43 -3.59 -111.41
C SER A 256 25.09 -2.85 -110.24
N SER A 257 25.27 -1.54 -110.34
CA SER A 257 25.76 -0.69 -109.23
C SER A 257 24.71 -0.59 -108.12
N ALA A 258 23.45 -0.34 -108.50
CA ALA A 258 22.33 -0.29 -107.55
C ALA A 258 22.12 -1.65 -106.85
N LEU A 259 22.17 -2.78 -107.57
CA LEU A 259 22.10 -4.13 -106.98
C LEU A 259 23.23 -4.40 -106.00
N ARG A 260 24.48 -4.04 -106.33
CA ARG A 260 25.62 -4.19 -105.41
C ARG A 260 25.49 -3.32 -104.16
N GLN A 261 25.00 -2.09 -104.31
CA GLN A 261 24.76 -1.19 -103.18
C GLN A 261 23.60 -1.69 -102.31
N ILE A 262 22.52 -2.17 -102.92
CA ILE A 262 21.39 -2.79 -102.23
C ILE A 262 21.86 -4.05 -101.50
N GLN A 263 22.65 -4.91 -102.14
CA GLN A 263 23.21 -6.11 -101.50
C GLN A 263 24.10 -5.74 -100.31
N SER A 264 25.00 -4.77 -100.46
CA SER A 264 25.83 -4.26 -99.36
C SER A 264 25.01 -3.65 -98.21
N GLN A 265 23.91 -2.94 -98.52
CA GLN A 265 22.99 -2.42 -97.52
C GLN A 265 22.28 -3.56 -96.79
N TYR A 266 21.79 -4.57 -97.51
CA TYR A 266 21.18 -5.76 -96.91
C TYR A 266 22.16 -6.54 -96.04
N ASP A 267 23.40 -6.75 -96.50
CA ASP A 267 24.44 -7.42 -95.72
C ASP A 267 24.78 -6.62 -94.45
N SER A 268 24.83 -5.29 -94.54
CA SER A 268 25.04 -4.42 -93.38
C SER A 268 23.86 -4.44 -92.40
N ILE A 269 22.62 -4.42 -92.90
CA ILE A 269 21.41 -4.49 -92.08
C ILE A 269 21.32 -5.86 -91.40
N ALA A 270 21.60 -6.94 -92.13
CA ALA A 270 21.61 -8.30 -91.57
C ALA A 270 22.67 -8.46 -90.49
N ALA A 271 23.89 -7.93 -90.71
CA ALA A 271 24.96 -7.94 -89.72
C ALA A 271 24.59 -7.11 -88.47
N LYS A 272 24.01 -5.92 -88.65
CA LYS A 272 23.51 -5.09 -87.54
C LYS A 272 22.40 -5.76 -86.76
N ASN A 273 21.41 -6.34 -87.45
CA ASN A 273 20.30 -7.05 -86.82
C ASN A 273 20.82 -8.24 -85.98
N LEU A 274 21.80 -9.00 -86.49
CA LEU A 274 22.41 -10.09 -85.73
C LEU A 274 23.13 -9.59 -84.46
N GLN A 275 23.87 -8.48 -84.55
CA GLN A 275 24.53 -7.87 -83.40
C GLN A 275 23.52 -7.29 -82.39
N GLU A 276 22.48 -6.63 -82.87
CA GLU A 276 21.38 -6.10 -82.05
C GLU A 276 20.63 -7.24 -81.35
N MET A 277 20.37 -8.35 -82.03
CA MET A 277 19.81 -9.56 -81.41
C MET A 277 20.71 -10.15 -80.33
N ASP A 278 22.01 -10.32 -80.60
CA ASP A 278 22.95 -10.89 -79.63
C ASP A 278 23.09 -10.01 -78.38
N THR A 279 23.19 -8.68 -78.58
CA THR A 279 23.22 -7.72 -77.47
C THR A 279 21.89 -7.71 -76.71
N TRP A 280 20.75 -7.73 -77.40
CA TRP A 280 19.44 -7.81 -76.79
C TRP A 280 19.26 -9.08 -75.94
N TYR A 281 19.68 -10.25 -76.45
CA TYR A 281 19.65 -11.50 -75.69
C TYR A 281 20.57 -11.43 -74.48
N LYS A 282 21.81 -10.95 -74.62
CA LYS A 282 22.74 -10.80 -73.49
C LYS A 282 22.16 -9.90 -72.40
N THR A 283 21.60 -8.75 -72.77
CA THR A 283 20.92 -7.87 -71.81
C THR A 283 19.73 -8.56 -71.16
N LYS A 284 18.89 -9.26 -71.91
CA LYS A 284 17.75 -9.99 -71.34
C LYS A 284 18.17 -11.09 -70.38
N PHE A 285 19.20 -11.86 -70.70
CA PHE A 285 19.76 -12.86 -69.80
C PHE A 285 20.34 -12.22 -68.54
N GLN A 286 21.07 -11.11 -68.69
CA GLN A 286 21.63 -10.38 -67.56
C GLN A 286 20.53 -9.81 -66.66
N ASP A 287 19.47 -9.23 -67.23
CA ASP A 287 18.31 -8.71 -66.52
C ASP A 287 17.62 -9.82 -65.72
N LEU A 288 17.32 -10.96 -66.36
CA LEU A 288 16.71 -12.13 -65.70
C LEU A 288 17.60 -12.68 -64.58
N THR A 289 18.91 -12.77 -64.81
CA THR A 289 19.87 -13.24 -63.80
C THR A 289 19.95 -12.24 -62.64
N SER A 290 19.95 -10.93 -62.93
CA SER A 290 19.95 -9.88 -61.91
C SER A 290 18.65 -9.86 -61.09
N ALA A 291 17.50 -10.10 -61.71
CA ALA A 291 16.20 -10.17 -61.03
C ALA A 291 16.14 -11.41 -60.13
N THR A 292 16.59 -12.56 -60.63
CA THR A 292 16.66 -13.82 -59.86
C THR A 292 17.58 -13.68 -58.65
N THR A 293 18.78 -13.13 -58.83
CA THR A 293 19.72 -12.92 -57.73
C THR A 293 19.19 -11.95 -56.67
N LYS A 294 18.55 -10.84 -57.08
CA LYS A 294 17.87 -9.92 -56.15
C LYS A 294 16.74 -10.61 -55.38
N HIS A 295 15.93 -11.43 -56.07
CA HIS A 295 14.86 -12.18 -55.41
C HIS A 295 15.41 -13.17 -54.38
N VAL A 296 16.46 -13.92 -54.72
CA VAL A 296 17.15 -14.83 -53.78
C VAL A 296 17.73 -14.08 -52.58
N GLN A 297 18.34 -12.90 -52.79
CA GLN A 297 18.84 -12.07 -51.70
C GLN A 297 17.70 -11.55 -50.80
N SER A 298 16.59 -11.10 -51.39
CA SER A 298 15.40 -10.65 -50.65
C SER A 298 14.84 -11.78 -49.78
N VAL A 299 14.71 -12.99 -50.34
CA VAL A 299 14.24 -14.16 -49.60
C VAL A 299 15.19 -14.51 -48.45
N ARG A 300 16.51 -14.39 -48.66
CA ARG A 300 17.51 -14.58 -47.59
C ARG A 300 17.37 -13.54 -46.48
N SER A 301 17.23 -12.26 -46.82
CA SER A 301 17.00 -11.18 -45.84
C SER A 301 15.77 -11.46 -44.98
N VAL A 302 14.63 -11.77 -45.62
CA VAL A 302 13.38 -12.09 -44.92
C VAL A 302 13.55 -13.30 -44.00
N ARG A 303 14.28 -14.35 -44.44
CA ARG A 303 14.58 -15.51 -43.58
C ARG A 303 15.43 -15.14 -42.37
N GLU A 304 16.42 -14.27 -42.53
CA GLU A 304 17.26 -13.78 -41.43
C GLU A 304 16.46 -12.92 -40.45
N GLU A 305 15.57 -12.06 -40.94
CA GLU A 305 14.64 -11.27 -40.12
C GLU A 305 13.68 -12.17 -39.33
N ILE A 306 13.07 -13.17 -39.98
CA ILE A 306 12.23 -14.17 -39.29
C ILE A 306 13.03 -14.89 -38.21
N ALA A 307 14.28 -15.27 -38.47
CA ALA A 307 15.14 -15.91 -37.47
C ALA A 307 15.51 -14.95 -36.32
N GLY A 308 15.67 -13.66 -36.60
CA GLY A 308 15.83 -12.59 -35.60
C GLY A 308 14.61 -12.48 -34.70
N TYR A 309 13.42 -12.31 -35.30
CA TYR A 309 12.17 -12.20 -34.56
C TYR A 309 11.88 -13.45 -33.71
N LYS A 310 12.19 -14.66 -34.20
CA LYS A 310 12.08 -15.89 -33.40
C LYS A 310 13.00 -15.88 -32.18
N LYS A 311 14.24 -15.40 -32.32
CA LYS A 311 15.17 -15.27 -31.17
C LYS A 311 14.70 -14.24 -30.17
N ASP A 312 14.18 -13.11 -30.65
CA ASP A 312 13.64 -12.04 -29.80
C ASP A 312 12.39 -12.50 -29.05
N LEU A 313 11.49 -13.23 -29.71
CA LEU A 313 10.32 -13.84 -29.10
C LEU A 313 10.72 -14.78 -27.96
N LEU A 314 11.63 -15.73 -28.23
CA LEU A 314 12.16 -16.62 -27.18
C LEU A 314 12.85 -15.86 -26.04
N ASN A 315 13.50 -14.72 -26.35
CA ASN A 315 14.11 -13.88 -25.32
C ASN A 315 13.06 -13.18 -24.46
N LYS A 316 12.00 -12.68 -25.07
CA LYS A 316 10.87 -12.06 -24.36
C LYS A 316 10.08 -13.07 -23.53
N GLU A 317 9.90 -14.30 -24.02
CA GLU A 317 9.33 -15.39 -23.24
C GLU A 317 10.18 -15.70 -22.00
N ARG A 318 11.52 -15.78 -22.15
CA ARG A 318 12.43 -15.98 -21.02
C ARG A 318 12.39 -14.82 -20.01
N GLU A 319 12.32 -13.57 -20.48
CA GLU A 319 12.15 -12.40 -19.61
C GLU A 319 10.81 -12.46 -18.87
N LEU A 320 9.73 -12.86 -19.54
CA LEU A 320 8.40 -13.01 -18.97
C LEU A 320 8.38 -14.10 -17.89
N GLU A 321 8.95 -15.27 -18.14
CA GLU A 321 9.08 -16.34 -17.14
C GLU A 321 9.97 -15.92 -15.96
N ALA A 322 11.07 -15.18 -16.20
CA ALA A 322 11.89 -14.62 -15.12
C ALA A 322 11.11 -13.60 -14.26
N MET A 323 10.23 -12.81 -14.86
CA MET A 323 9.38 -11.87 -14.13
C MET A 323 8.24 -12.57 -13.38
N LYS A 324 7.64 -13.63 -13.94
CA LYS A 324 6.66 -14.47 -13.26
C LYS A 324 7.26 -15.12 -12.01
N THR A 325 8.40 -15.78 -12.14
CA THR A 325 9.10 -16.41 -11.00
C THR A 325 9.50 -15.39 -9.94
N ARG A 326 9.93 -14.18 -10.34
CA ARG A 326 10.18 -13.08 -9.39
C ARG A 326 8.89 -12.63 -8.68
N ASN A 327 7.77 -12.56 -9.38
CA ASN A 327 6.49 -12.20 -8.80
C ASN A 327 6.03 -13.26 -7.78
N GLU A 328 6.05 -14.54 -8.17
CA GLU A 328 5.74 -15.67 -7.28
C GLU A 328 6.60 -15.67 -6.01
N TYR A 329 7.89 -15.34 -6.14
CA TYR A 329 8.80 -15.19 -4.99
C TYR A 329 8.40 -14.03 -4.08
N LEU A 330 8.05 -12.87 -4.65
CA LEU A 330 7.59 -11.71 -3.86
C LEU A 330 6.25 -12.00 -3.18
N ASP A 331 5.32 -12.66 -3.87
CA ASP A 331 4.04 -13.09 -3.29
C ASP A 331 4.24 -14.10 -2.16
N ALA A 332 5.18 -15.04 -2.31
CA ALA A 332 5.57 -15.94 -1.23
C ALA A 332 6.14 -15.19 -0.04
N GLN A 333 7.03 -14.21 -0.29
CA GLN A 333 7.59 -13.37 0.77
C GLN A 333 6.52 -12.53 1.51
N ILE A 334 5.53 -12.00 0.78
CA ILE A 334 4.40 -11.28 1.37
C ILE A 334 3.55 -12.22 2.22
N ARG A 335 3.24 -13.43 1.72
CA ARG A 335 2.50 -14.45 2.47
C ARG A 335 3.23 -14.86 3.75
N ASP A 336 4.54 -15.10 3.67
CA ASP A 336 5.36 -15.44 4.83
C ASP A 336 5.43 -14.30 5.85
N ALA A 337 5.55 -13.05 5.38
CA ALA A 337 5.53 -11.88 6.25
C ALA A 337 4.17 -11.71 6.93
N ALA A 338 3.07 -11.85 6.19
CA ALA A 338 1.72 -11.79 6.73
C ALA A 338 1.47 -12.89 7.77
N ALA A 339 1.92 -14.12 7.51
CA ALA A 339 1.82 -15.22 8.46
C ALA A 339 2.62 -14.96 9.75
N LYS A 340 3.83 -14.38 9.64
CA LYS A 340 4.63 -13.98 10.81
C LYS A 340 3.91 -12.90 11.63
N TYR A 341 3.41 -11.84 11.00
CA TYR A 341 2.70 -10.78 11.71
C TYR A 341 1.40 -11.28 12.35
N LYS A 342 0.66 -12.16 11.66
CA LYS A 342 -0.53 -12.80 12.23
C LYS A 342 -0.19 -13.61 13.48
N LYS A 343 0.91 -14.37 13.44
CA LYS A 343 1.38 -15.11 14.62
C LYS A 343 1.80 -14.17 15.76
N GLU A 344 2.51 -13.09 15.46
CA GLU A 344 2.86 -12.08 16.47
C GLU A 344 1.62 -11.41 17.07
N GLU A 345 0.59 -11.17 16.26
CA GLU A 345 -0.71 -10.66 16.72
C GLU A 345 -1.39 -11.65 17.67
N GLU A 346 -1.50 -12.94 17.28
CA GLU A 346 -2.05 -14.01 18.12
C GLU A 346 -1.27 -14.15 19.46
N ASP A 347 0.07 -14.06 19.44
CA ASP A 347 0.92 -14.11 20.64
C ASP A 347 0.67 -12.90 21.56
N LEU A 348 0.49 -11.70 20.99
CA LEU A 348 0.18 -10.48 21.75
C LEU A 348 -1.24 -10.51 22.32
N GLU A 349 -2.21 -11.00 21.56
CA GLU A 349 -3.59 -11.23 22.03
C GLU A 349 -3.61 -12.21 23.19
N GLY A 350 -2.91 -13.35 23.07
CA GLY A 350 -2.77 -14.31 24.17
C GLY A 350 -2.12 -13.70 25.43
N ARG A 351 -1.12 -12.83 25.26
CA ARG A 351 -0.52 -12.10 26.39
C ARG A 351 -1.51 -11.12 27.04
N ILE A 352 -2.31 -10.43 26.23
CA ILE A 352 -3.36 -9.53 26.73
C ILE A 352 -4.40 -10.32 27.53
N GLU A 353 -4.83 -11.48 27.03
CA GLU A 353 -5.78 -12.36 27.70
C GLU A 353 -5.23 -12.89 29.04
N SER A 354 -3.97 -13.33 29.06
CA SER A 354 -3.30 -13.76 30.29
C SER A 354 -3.26 -12.63 31.34
N VAL A 355 -2.90 -11.40 30.95
CA VAL A 355 -2.87 -10.26 31.87
C VAL A 355 -4.28 -9.87 32.34
N LYS A 356 -5.29 -9.96 31.46
CA LYS A 356 -6.70 -9.75 31.83
C LYS A 356 -7.15 -10.78 32.86
N LEU A 357 -6.76 -12.04 32.70
CA LEU A 357 -7.07 -13.12 33.65
C LEU A 357 -6.38 -12.90 35.00
N ASP A 358 -5.10 -12.51 35.01
CA ASP A 358 -4.40 -12.16 36.25
C ASP A 358 -5.09 -11.00 36.97
N LEU A 359 -5.59 -10.01 36.22
CA LEU A 359 -6.36 -8.90 36.77
C LEU A 359 -7.69 -9.35 37.38
N THR A 360 -8.42 -10.27 36.76
CA THR A 360 -9.68 -10.79 37.33
C THR A 360 -9.40 -11.62 38.58
N VAL A 361 -8.41 -12.50 38.54
CA VAL A 361 -8.01 -13.33 39.69
C VAL A 361 -7.57 -12.46 40.87
N THR A 362 -6.78 -11.40 40.64
CA THR A 362 -6.37 -10.48 41.71
C THR A 362 -7.55 -9.69 42.28
N LYS A 363 -8.50 -9.25 41.44
CA LYS A 363 -9.75 -8.62 41.90
C LYS A 363 -10.59 -9.56 42.76
N GLU A 364 -10.73 -10.82 42.37
CA GLU A 364 -11.44 -11.83 43.15
C GLU A 364 -10.76 -12.07 44.50
N LYS A 365 -9.42 -12.20 44.52
CA LYS A 365 -8.65 -12.30 45.77
C LYS A 365 -8.87 -11.11 46.69
N ILE A 366 -8.86 -9.88 46.16
CA ILE A 366 -9.15 -8.67 46.94
C ILE A 366 -10.59 -8.72 47.51
N ALA A 367 -11.57 -9.14 46.71
CA ALA A 367 -12.95 -9.27 47.15
C ALA A 367 -13.12 -10.34 48.25
N MET A 368 -12.35 -11.44 48.20
CA MET A 368 -12.32 -12.43 49.28
C MET A 368 -11.72 -11.86 50.56
N LEU A 369 -10.54 -11.22 50.49
CA LEU A 369 -9.89 -10.61 51.65
C LEU A 369 -10.77 -9.54 52.32
N LEU A 370 -11.53 -8.77 51.53
CA LEU A 370 -12.51 -7.81 52.06
C LEU A 370 -13.65 -8.50 52.84
N ARG A 371 -14.13 -9.65 52.37
CA ARG A 371 -15.14 -10.44 53.08
C ARG A 371 -14.59 -11.01 54.39
N GLU A 372 -13.41 -11.63 54.35
CA GLU A 372 -12.74 -12.17 55.54
C GLU A 372 -12.47 -11.07 56.58
N TYR A 373 -12.04 -9.88 56.14
CA TYR A 373 -11.85 -8.74 57.03
C TYR A 373 -13.17 -8.26 57.66
N GLN A 374 -14.26 -8.23 56.91
CA GLN A 374 -15.58 -7.87 57.44
C GLN A 374 -16.08 -8.91 58.44
N GLU A 375 -15.87 -10.21 58.20
CA GLU A 375 -16.20 -11.28 59.13
C GLU A 375 -15.41 -11.14 60.44
N LEU A 376 -14.10 -10.90 60.36
CA LEU A 376 -13.26 -10.67 61.52
C LEU A 376 -13.68 -9.42 62.31
N LEU A 377 -14.03 -8.34 61.60
CA LEU A 377 -14.58 -7.13 62.22
C LEU A 377 -15.88 -7.42 62.97
N ASN A 378 -16.78 -8.22 62.38
CA ASN A 378 -18.03 -8.62 63.03
C ASN A 378 -17.77 -9.42 64.32
N VAL A 379 -16.82 -10.36 64.29
CA VAL A 379 -16.40 -11.12 65.49
C VAL A 379 -15.81 -10.17 66.55
N LYS A 380 -14.96 -9.22 66.14
CA LYS A 380 -14.39 -8.22 67.06
C LYS A 380 -15.47 -7.36 67.72
N MET A 381 -16.49 -6.93 66.97
CA MET A 381 -17.64 -6.21 67.52
C MET A 381 -18.46 -7.07 68.49
N ALA A 382 -18.69 -8.35 68.17
CA ALA A 382 -19.39 -9.27 69.06
C ALA A 382 -18.63 -9.43 70.40
N LEU A 383 -17.31 -9.62 70.33
CA LEU A 383 -16.45 -9.68 71.50
C LEU A 383 -16.45 -8.37 72.30
N GLU A 384 -16.45 -7.20 71.65
CA GLU A 384 -16.59 -5.91 72.34
C GLU A 384 -17.92 -5.82 73.10
N ILE A 385 -19.01 -6.29 72.50
CA ILE A 385 -20.31 -6.36 73.18
C ILE A 385 -20.21 -7.30 74.39
N GLU A 386 -19.66 -8.50 74.25
CA GLU A 386 -19.46 -9.44 75.35
C GLU A 386 -18.61 -8.85 76.49
N ILE A 387 -17.52 -8.16 76.17
CA ILE A 387 -16.69 -7.48 77.19
C ILE A 387 -17.50 -6.41 77.92
N THR A 388 -18.31 -5.63 77.20
CA THR A 388 -19.16 -4.62 77.85
C THR A 388 -20.26 -5.24 78.72
N THR A 389 -20.82 -6.38 78.32
CA THR A 389 -21.82 -7.09 79.15
C THR A 389 -21.17 -7.72 80.38
N TYR A 390 -20.00 -8.35 80.24
CA TYR A 390 -19.23 -8.86 81.38
C TYR A 390 -18.84 -7.74 82.35
N ARG A 391 -18.37 -6.59 81.86
CA ARG A 391 -18.07 -5.41 82.69
C ARG A 391 -19.31 -4.94 83.47
N LYS A 392 -20.46 -4.81 82.82
CA LYS A 392 -21.72 -4.43 83.48
C LYS A 392 -22.16 -5.42 84.55
N LEU A 393 -21.98 -6.72 84.32
CA LEU A 393 -22.32 -7.76 85.31
C LEU A 393 -21.42 -7.65 86.54
N ILE A 394 -20.12 -7.44 86.34
CA ILE A 394 -19.16 -7.22 87.42
C ILE A 394 -19.50 -5.94 88.18
N GLU A 395 -19.78 -4.82 87.50
CA GLU A 395 -20.21 -3.56 88.14
C GLU A 395 -21.51 -3.75 88.95
N GLY A 396 -22.43 -4.59 88.48
CA GLY A 396 -23.64 -4.99 89.20
C GLY A 396 -23.33 -5.78 90.48
N GLU A 397 -22.43 -6.75 90.41
CA GLU A 397 -21.99 -7.53 91.58
C GLU A 397 -21.18 -6.67 92.57
N ASP A 398 -20.27 -5.82 92.09
CA ASP A 398 -19.53 -4.85 92.91
C ASP A 398 -20.48 -3.88 93.60
N SER A 399 -21.57 -3.48 92.93
CA SER A 399 -22.64 -2.69 93.55
C SER A 399 -23.38 -3.47 94.64
N ARG A 400 -23.74 -4.74 94.40
CA ARG A 400 -24.38 -5.61 95.41
C ARG A 400 -23.47 -5.86 96.61
N LEU A 401 -22.21 -6.21 96.39
CA LEU A 401 -21.20 -6.42 97.43
C LEU A 401 -20.91 -5.12 98.19
N SER A 402 -20.75 -3.99 97.50
CA SER A 402 -20.61 -2.68 98.15
C SER A 402 -21.82 -2.35 99.01
N THR A 403 -23.04 -2.71 98.57
CA THR A 403 -24.26 -2.51 99.37
C THR A 403 -24.30 -3.47 100.58
N MET A 404 -23.86 -4.71 100.42
CA MET A 404 -23.77 -5.69 101.50
C MET A 404 -22.70 -5.29 102.53
N VAL A 405 -21.52 -4.84 102.10
CA VAL A 405 -20.45 -4.31 102.96
C VAL A 405 -20.88 -3.02 103.66
N ARG A 406 -21.66 -2.16 102.98
CA ARG A 406 -22.27 -0.95 103.57
C ARG A 406 -23.36 -1.30 104.59
N ASN A 407 -24.12 -2.38 104.37
CA ASN A 407 -25.09 -2.90 105.33
C ASN A 407 -24.42 -3.61 106.52
N LEU A 408 -23.29 -4.29 106.31
CA LEU A 408 -22.45 -4.84 107.39
C LEU A 408 -21.77 -3.73 108.22
N SER A 409 -21.48 -2.58 107.59
CA SER A 409 -20.95 -1.40 108.29
C SER A 409 -21.98 -0.69 109.20
N LEU A 410 -23.27 -1.01 109.12
CA LEU A 410 -24.28 -0.56 110.09
C LEU A 410 -24.34 -1.42 111.36
N THR A 411 -23.60 -2.54 111.43
CA THR A 411 -23.45 -3.40 112.62
C THR A 411 -22.00 -3.68 113.03
N GLY A 412 -21.02 -3.07 112.38
CA GLY A 412 -19.62 -3.16 112.78
C GLY A 412 -18.80 -2.03 112.18
N GLY A 413 -18.48 -1.02 112.98
CA GLY A 413 -17.64 0.10 112.55
C GLY A 413 -16.21 -0.35 112.28
N LEU A 414 -15.74 -0.18 111.06
CA LEU A 414 -14.39 0.32 110.80
C LEU A 414 -14.35 1.04 109.45
N CYS A 415 -14.00 2.32 109.51
CA CYS A 415 -13.68 3.20 108.40
C CYS A 415 -12.34 2.80 107.77
N LEU A 416 -12.23 2.86 106.44
CA LEU A 416 -11.05 3.38 105.72
C LEU A 416 -11.45 3.78 104.28
N THR A 417 -11.07 5.00 103.93
CA THR A 417 -11.24 5.79 102.70
C THR A 417 -10.59 5.12 101.48
N SER A 418 -11.05 5.23 100.22
CA SER A 418 -11.15 6.40 99.31
C SER A 418 -11.93 5.95 98.02
N SER A 419 -12.93 6.63 97.45
CA SER A 419 -12.95 7.84 96.59
C SER A 419 -11.95 7.73 95.39
N VAL A 420 -12.26 7.80 94.09
CA VAL A 420 -13.33 8.46 93.30
C VAL A 420 -13.37 7.90 91.84
N SER A 421 -14.57 7.50 91.38
CA SER A 421 -15.29 7.85 90.12
C SER A 421 -14.70 7.75 88.69
N MET A 422 -15.41 6.96 87.85
CA MET A 422 -16.01 7.25 86.50
C MET A 422 -15.08 7.72 85.35
N GLN A 423 -15.23 7.40 84.06
CA GLN A 423 -16.43 7.12 83.27
C GLN A 423 -16.07 6.60 81.85
N ALA A 424 -17.13 6.29 81.11
CA ALA A 424 -17.24 5.55 79.84
C ALA A 424 -16.80 6.26 78.53
N ALA A 425 -17.11 5.55 77.42
CA ALA A 425 -17.11 5.96 75.99
C ALA A 425 -15.74 5.80 75.30
N SER A 426 -15.60 5.44 74.02
CA SER A 426 -16.48 5.03 72.92
C SER A 426 -15.50 4.67 71.77
N ALA A 427 -15.90 3.74 70.91
CA ALA A 427 -15.54 3.61 69.49
C ALA A 427 -14.11 3.93 69.01
N LEU A 428 -13.46 2.98 68.34
CA LEU A 428 -13.19 3.06 66.88
C LEU A 428 -12.44 1.81 66.39
N ALA A 429 -12.71 1.47 65.13
CA ALA A 429 -12.07 0.41 64.37
C ALA A 429 -10.57 0.64 64.14
N PRO A 430 -9.74 -0.42 64.04
CA PRO A 430 -8.42 -0.31 63.44
C PRO A 430 -8.51 -0.68 61.95
N LYS A 431 -8.26 0.33 61.11
CA LYS A 431 -7.83 0.18 59.73
C LYS A 431 -6.38 -0.28 59.77
N VAL A 432 -6.11 -1.54 59.44
CA VAL A 432 -4.75 -2.04 59.21
C VAL A 432 -4.53 -2.20 57.72
N THR A 433 -3.72 -1.30 57.19
CA THR A 433 -2.92 -1.45 55.98
C THR A 433 -1.99 -2.66 56.09
N ILE A 434 -2.07 -3.57 55.13
CA ILE A 434 -1.07 -4.61 54.90
C ILE A 434 -0.10 -4.11 53.82
N SER A 435 1.16 -3.96 54.22
CA SER A 435 2.31 -3.91 53.33
C SER A 435 2.97 -5.30 53.30
N LYS A 436 3.08 -5.85 52.08
CA LYS A 436 4.29 -6.41 51.44
C LYS A 436 5.04 -7.58 52.12
N LEU A 437 5.27 -8.65 51.34
CA LEU A 437 6.53 -9.42 51.09
C LEU A 437 6.11 -10.73 50.34
N ASP A 438 6.63 -11.01 49.13
CA ASP A 438 7.84 -11.83 48.81
C ASP A 438 7.66 -13.30 49.29
N GLU A 439 7.94 -14.41 48.58
CA GLU A 439 8.72 -14.74 47.37
C GLU A 439 8.54 -16.28 47.12
N VAL A 440 8.24 -16.74 45.86
CA VAL A 440 8.80 -17.95 45.13
C VAL A 440 8.51 -19.38 45.67
N PRO A 441 8.76 -20.53 44.96
CA PRO A 441 8.61 -20.98 43.55
C PRO A 441 7.75 -22.29 43.40
N SER A 442 7.83 -22.93 42.21
CA SER A 442 7.65 -24.38 41.93
C SER A 442 6.19 -24.82 41.65
N GLU A 443 5.83 -25.71 40.71
CA GLU A 443 6.56 -26.60 39.80
C GLU A 443 5.62 -27.07 38.65
N LYS A 444 6.25 -27.44 37.54
CA LYS A 444 5.97 -28.50 36.54
C LYS A 444 4.57 -29.13 36.36
N SER A 445 4.33 -29.44 35.07
CA SER A 445 3.60 -30.57 34.46
C SER A 445 2.34 -30.12 33.69
N SER A 446 1.89 -30.73 32.61
CA SER A 446 2.40 -31.68 31.61
C SER A 446 1.26 -31.82 30.59
N SER A 447 1.58 -32.15 29.33
CA SER A 447 0.76 -32.91 28.35
C SER A 447 -0.75 -32.59 28.24
N GLY A 448 -1.31 -32.18 27.11
CA GLY A 448 -1.15 -32.78 25.79
C GLY A 448 -2.52 -33.24 25.28
N ALA A 449 -2.72 -33.08 23.96
CA ALA A 449 -3.72 -33.73 23.10
C ALA A 449 -5.20 -33.28 23.16
N GLU A 450 -5.50 -32.32 22.29
CA GLU A 450 -6.45 -32.37 21.16
C GLU A 450 -7.74 -33.23 21.24
N LYS A 451 -8.86 -32.58 20.87
CA LYS A 451 -9.80 -33.06 19.84
C LYS A 451 -10.60 -31.88 19.26
N PRO A 452 -10.72 -31.73 17.92
CA PRO A 452 -11.61 -30.76 17.32
C PRO A 452 -12.96 -31.38 16.90
N ILE A 453 -13.89 -30.47 16.62
CA ILE A 453 -15.29 -30.65 16.28
C ILE A 453 -15.45 -30.81 14.76
N ASP A 454 -16.42 -31.65 14.43
CA ASP A 454 -17.00 -31.99 13.13
C ASP A 454 -17.69 -30.80 12.42
N ALA A 455 -17.47 -30.65 11.12
CA ALA A 455 -18.40 -30.03 10.16
C ALA A 455 -17.92 -30.29 8.71
N GLY A 456 -18.74 -31.00 7.95
CA GLY A 456 -18.46 -31.42 6.58
C GLY A 456 -18.65 -30.35 5.50
N ILE A 457 -18.00 -30.62 4.35
CA ILE A 457 -18.32 -30.11 3.01
C ILE A 457 -18.22 -31.31 2.05
N PRO A 458 -19.08 -31.45 1.03
CA PRO A 458 -19.23 -32.70 0.30
C PRO A 458 -18.41 -32.77 -1.01
N ARG A 459 -18.23 -34.02 -1.46
CA ARG A 459 -18.24 -34.48 -2.87
C ARG A 459 -17.00 -34.20 -3.72
N VAL A 460 -16.31 -35.28 -4.14
CA VAL A 460 -16.02 -35.62 -5.55
C VAL A 460 -15.65 -37.12 -5.60
N GLU A 461 -16.54 -37.94 -6.17
CA GLU A 461 -16.19 -39.22 -6.80
C GLU A 461 -15.81 -38.93 -8.25
N VAL A 462 -14.67 -39.44 -8.70
CA VAL A 462 -14.42 -39.68 -10.13
C VAL A 462 -13.95 -41.12 -10.26
N VAL A 463 -14.84 -41.95 -10.78
CA VAL A 463 -14.57 -43.24 -11.38
C VAL A 463 -14.62 -43.06 -12.89
N SER A 464 -13.65 -43.65 -13.56
CA SER A 464 -13.47 -43.73 -15.01
C SER A 464 -14.56 -44.53 -15.72
N SER A 465 -14.94 -44.14 -16.94
CA SER A 465 -15.21 -45.06 -18.06
C SER A 465 -15.51 -44.33 -19.38
N ASP A 466 -14.67 -44.60 -20.37
CA ASP A 466 -14.85 -44.82 -21.81
C ASP A 466 -16.12 -44.42 -22.60
N THR A 467 -15.81 -44.09 -23.87
CA THR A 467 -16.48 -44.42 -25.16
C THR A 467 -17.46 -43.46 -25.86
N GLN A 468 -17.02 -43.09 -27.07
CA GLN A 468 -17.71 -43.03 -28.37
C GLN A 468 -18.64 -41.85 -28.76
N THR A 469 -18.12 -41.09 -29.73
CA THR A 469 -18.72 -40.67 -31.01
C THR A 469 -20.18 -40.24 -31.04
N ASP A 470 -20.40 -38.96 -31.33
CA ASP A 470 -21.39 -38.53 -32.33
C ASP A 470 -20.88 -37.25 -33.02
N GLY A 471 -20.97 -37.26 -34.35
CA GLY A 471 -20.55 -36.16 -35.21
C GLY A 471 -21.56 -35.03 -35.19
N ASP A 472 -21.06 -33.80 -35.13
CA ASP A 472 -21.85 -32.61 -35.40
C ASP A 472 -21.19 -31.81 -36.51
N LEU A 473 -22.00 -31.46 -37.49
CA LEU A 473 -21.63 -30.76 -38.71
C LEU A 473 -21.23 -29.33 -38.34
N GLY A 474 -20.15 -28.84 -38.94
CA GLY A 474 -19.60 -27.52 -38.64
C GLY A 474 -20.58 -26.38 -38.95
N ASP A 475 -21.02 -25.69 -37.90
CA ASP A 475 -21.59 -24.35 -38.00
C ASP A 475 -20.47 -23.36 -38.31
N GLN A 476 -20.26 -23.11 -39.60
CA GLN A 476 -19.41 -22.02 -40.09
C GLN A 476 -20.17 -20.70 -39.84
N ALA A 477 -19.77 -19.98 -38.79
CA ALA A 477 -20.34 -18.67 -38.48
C ALA A 477 -20.06 -17.68 -39.63
N THR A 478 -21.10 -17.34 -40.40
CA THR A 478 -21.06 -16.29 -41.42
C THR A 478 -21.30 -14.94 -40.75
N GLU A 479 -20.24 -14.16 -40.55
CA GLU A 479 -20.36 -12.81 -40.01
C GLU A 479 -20.84 -11.86 -41.13
N MET A 480 -22.13 -11.49 -41.07
CA MET A 480 -22.73 -10.56 -42.02
C MET A 480 -22.43 -9.12 -41.58
N SER A 481 -21.50 -8.45 -42.24
CA SER A 481 -21.16 -7.05 -41.96
C SER A 481 -21.91 -6.12 -42.90
N GLU A 482 -22.96 -5.46 -42.43
CA GLU A 482 -23.69 -4.44 -43.19
C GLU A 482 -22.92 -3.11 -43.18
N ARG A 483 -22.52 -2.61 -44.35
CA ARG A 483 -21.92 -1.27 -44.49
C ARG A 483 -22.82 -0.38 -45.33
N LYS A 484 -23.35 0.69 -44.73
CA LYS A 484 -24.11 1.75 -45.43
C LYS A 484 -23.14 2.78 -45.99
N THR A 485 -23.15 3.00 -47.31
CA THR A 485 -22.38 4.06 -47.96
C THR A 485 -23.33 5.10 -48.56
N LEU A 486 -23.10 6.37 -48.24
CA LEU A 486 -23.88 7.51 -48.73
C LEU A 486 -23.08 8.26 -49.79
N LEU A 487 -23.59 8.29 -51.03
CA LEU A 487 -23.00 9.09 -52.11
C LEU A 487 -23.77 10.41 -52.21
N ILE A 488 -23.12 11.52 -51.87
CA ILE A 488 -23.70 12.86 -51.98
C ILE A 488 -23.08 13.54 -53.21
N ARG A 489 -23.88 13.79 -54.25
CA ARG A 489 -23.48 14.63 -55.38
C ARG A 489 -24.07 16.01 -55.20
N THR A 490 -23.21 17.02 -55.24
CA THR A 490 -23.64 18.42 -55.31
C THR A 490 -23.26 18.95 -56.69
N VAL A 491 -24.26 19.33 -57.48
CA VAL A 491 -24.05 19.95 -58.79
C VAL A 491 -24.29 21.44 -58.62
N LYS A 492 -23.31 22.26 -58.99
CA LYS A 492 -23.45 23.71 -58.95
C LYS A 492 -24.00 24.18 -60.29
N THR A 493 -25.25 24.63 -60.33
CA THR A 493 -25.83 25.30 -61.50
C THR A 493 -25.57 26.81 -61.39
N ASP A 494 -25.57 27.52 -62.52
CA ASP A 494 -25.11 28.91 -62.64
C ASP A 494 -26.00 29.97 -61.96
N GLY A 495 -27.04 29.57 -61.23
CA GLY A 495 -27.77 30.39 -60.27
C GLY A 495 -27.59 29.81 -58.87
N GLU A 496 -27.40 30.64 -57.85
CA GLU A 496 -27.00 30.31 -56.47
C GLU A 496 -27.97 29.39 -55.68
N THR A 497 -28.33 28.24 -56.23
CA THR A 497 -29.19 27.21 -55.63
C THR A 497 -28.50 25.87 -55.80
N TYR A 498 -28.07 25.30 -54.67
CA TYR A 498 -27.45 23.98 -54.60
C TYR A 498 -28.56 22.91 -54.55
N GLU A 499 -28.73 22.14 -55.62
CA GLU A 499 -29.49 20.88 -55.54
C GLU A 499 -28.55 19.77 -55.05
N SER A 500 -28.87 19.17 -53.90
CA SER A 500 -28.17 18.00 -53.36
C SER A 500 -28.98 16.75 -53.65
N ASP A 501 -28.49 15.90 -54.54
CA ASP A 501 -29.10 14.59 -54.78
C ASP A 501 -28.44 13.56 -53.86
N ARG A 502 -29.25 12.83 -53.09
CA ARG A 502 -28.80 11.85 -52.08
C ARG A 502 -29.31 10.47 -52.47
N GLN A 503 -28.41 9.60 -52.90
CA GLN A 503 -28.72 8.18 -53.13
C GLN A 503 -28.08 7.33 -52.04
N GLU A 504 -28.92 6.67 -51.24
CA GLU A 504 -28.48 5.67 -50.29
C GLU A 504 -28.45 4.30 -50.99
N ARG A 505 -27.31 3.58 -50.89
CA ARG A 505 -27.22 2.19 -51.35
C ARG A 505 -26.71 1.32 -50.22
N THR A 506 -27.47 0.28 -49.90
CA THR A 506 -27.10 -0.76 -48.94
C THR A 506 -26.42 -1.89 -49.67
N PHE A 507 -25.18 -2.21 -49.28
CA PHE A 507 -24.46 -3.38 -49.79
C PHE A 507 -24.30 -4.39 -48.64
N ILE A 508 -24.73 -5.62 -48.90
CA ILE A 508 -24.52 -6.77 -48.00
C ILE A 508 -23.36 -7.56 -48.61
N ILE A 509 -22.25 -7.65 -47.89
CA ILE A 509 -21.08 -8.43 -48.31
C ILE A 509 -20.98 -9.65 -47.39
N SER A 510 -21.28 -10.83 -47.93
CA SER A 510 -21.03 -12.12 -47.27
C SER A 510 -19.60 -12.56 -47.58
N GLY A 511 -18.72 -12.56 -46.59
CA GLY A 511 -17.37 -13.11 -46.73
C GLY A 511 -17.39 -14.62 -46.42
N ALA A 512 -17.15 -15.45 -47.43
CA ALA A 512 -16.69 -16.83 -47.23
C ALA A 512 -15.16 -16.80 -47.24
N ALA A 513 -14.52 -17.24 -46.17
CA ALA A 513 -13.09 -17.51 -46.17
C ALA A 513 -12.88 -18.87 -46.87
N ASP A 514 -12.64 -18.84 -48.18
CA ASP A 514 -12.11 -20.00 -48.90
C ASP A 514 -10.61 -20.07 -48.63
N GLU A 515 -10.23 -20.86 -47.61
CA GLU A 515 -8.88 -21.42 -47.51
C GLU A 515 -8.86 -22.74 -48.29
N THR A 516 -8.54 -22.66 -49.58
CA THR A 516 -8.06 -23.81 -50.35
C THR A 516 -6.89 -23.37 -51.22
N ASP A 517 -5.71 -23.26 -50.59
CA ASP A 517 -4.43 -23.42 -51.29
C ASP A 517 -4.14 -24.93 -51.34
N GLU A 518 -4.38 -25.58 -52.48
CA GLU A 518 -3.84 -26.91 -52.78
C GLU A 518 -2.63 -26.79 -53.71
N GLU A 519 -1.58 -27.57 -53.37
CA GLU A 519 -0.27 -27.67 -54.02
C GLU A 519 -0.29 -28.19 -55.47
#